data_AF-A0A445BJN6-F1
#
_entry.id   AF-A0A445BJN6-F1
#
_cell.length_a   1.000
_cell.length_b   1.000
_cell.length_c   1.000
_cell.angle_alpha   90.00
_cell.angle_beta   90.00
_cell.angle_gamma   90.00
#
_symmetry.space_group_name_H-M   'P 1'
#
loop_
_entity.id
_entity.type
_entity.pdbx_description
1 polymer ?
#
loop_
_entity_poly.entity_id
_entity_poly.type
_entity_poly.pdbx_seq_one_letter_code
_entity_poly.pdbx_strand_id
1 'polypeptide(L)'
;MYFHGARFSNYEAWLSDPTHIGPSAQVVWPIVGQEILNGDVGGGFRGIQITSGFFQIWRASGITSELQLYCTAIGALVFAALMLFAGWFHYHKAAPKLAWFQDVESMLNHHLAGLLGLGSLSWARHQVHVSLPINQFLNAGVDPKEIPLPHEFQLKK
;
A
#
# COMPACT_ATOMS: atom_id res chain seq x y z
N MET A 1 -2.46 -7.91 2.68
CA MET A 1 -1.64 -7.56 1.48
C MET A 1 -0.34 -6.86 1.89
N TYR A 2 -0.38 -5.63 2.40
CA TYR A 2 0.84 -4.91 2.86
C TYR A 2 1.71 -5.72 3.85
N PHE A 3 1.11 -6.35 4.87
CA PHE A 3 1.87 -7.15 5.85
C PHE A 3 2.63 -8.33 5.22
N HIS A 4 2.01 -9.02 4.27
CA HIS A 4 2.67 -10.10 3.54
C HIS A 4 3.83 -9.58 2.70
N GLY A 5 3.64 -8.43 2.03
CA GLY A 5 4.72 -7.69 1.38
C GLY A 5 5.87 -7.33 2.33
N ALA A 6 5.57 -6.97 3.57
CA ALA A 6 6.58 -6.54 4.54
C ALA A 6 7.33 -7.68 5.24
N ARG A 7 6.84 -8.93 5.20
CA ARG A 7 7.36 -10.02 6.05
C ARG A 7 7.69 -11.31 5.31
N PHE A 8 7.02 -11.57 4.19
CA PHE A 8 7.06 -12.84 3.48
C PHE A 8 7.20 -12.63 1.98
N SER A 9 7.94 -11.61 1.58
CA SER A 9 8.07 -11.21 0.18
C SER A 9 9.52 -10.94 -0.19
N ASN A 10 9.77 -10.83 -1.49
CA ASN A 10 11.03 -10.38 -2.05
C ASN A 10 10.96 -8.93 -2.58
N TYR A 11 10.14 -8.06 -1.97
CA TYR A 11 9.86 -6.72 -2.52
C TYR A 11 11.11 -5.86 -2.71
N GLU A 12 12.01 -5.78 -1.72
CA GLU A 12 13.24 -4.98 -1.86
C GLU A 12 14.19 -5.55 -2.92
N ALA A 13 14.31 -6.89 -2.99
CA ALA A 13 15.09 -7.54 -4.03
C ALA A 13 14.49 -7.26 -5.41
N TRP A 14 13.18 -7.42 -5.57
CA TRP A 14 12.47 -7.07 -6.80
C TRP A 14 12.62 -5.60 -7.17
N LEU A 15 12.66 -4.69 -6.20
CA LEU A 15 12.82 -3.26 -6.47
C LEU A 15 14.19 -2.94 -7.08
N SER A 16 15.23 -3.73 -6.73
CA SER A 16 16.57 -3.59 -7.31
C SER A 16 16.71 -4.16 -8.72
N ASP A 17 15.97 -5.23 -9.06
CA ASP A 17 15.93 -5.81 -10.41
C ASP A 17 14.50 -6.25 -10.80
N PRO A 18 13.64 -5.28 -11.16
CA PRO A 18 12.22 -5.54 -11.42
C PRO A 18 11.97 -6.25 -12.75
N THR A 19 13.00 -6.38 -13.60
CA THR A 19 12.91 -7.01 -14.91
C THR A 19 13.19 -8.51 -14.89
N HIS A 20 14.03 -8.99 -13.97
CA HIS A 20 14.39 -10.41 -13.89
C HIS A 20 13.85 -11.11 -12.65
N ILE A 21 13.60 -10.39 -11.56
CA ILE A 21 13.04 -10.98 -10.34
C ILE A 21 11.52 -11.05 -10.45
N GLY A 22 10.94 -12.21 -10.14
CA GLY A 22 9.50 -12.40 -10.09
C GLY A 22 8.92 -11.90 -8.75
N PRO A 23 7.78 -11.18 -8.74
CA PRO A 23 7.16 -10.74 -7.50
C PRO A 23 6.58 -11.94 -6.72
N SER A 24 6.98 -12.10 -5.46
CA SER A 24 6.45 -13.13 -4.56
C SER A 24 6.16 -12.56 -3.18
N ALA A 25 5.02 -12.93 -2.59
CA ALA A 25 4.59 -12.45 -1.26
C ALA A 25 3.84 -13.53 -0.44
N GLN A 26 3.99 -14.79 -0.81
CA GLN A 26 3.37 -15.93 -0.13
C GLN A 26 4.37 -17.07 -0.07
N VAL A 27 4.57 -17.61 1.14
CA VAL A 27 5.49 -18.71 1.42
C VAL A 27 4.71 -19.84 2.06
N VAL A 28 4.95 -21.06 1.59
CA VAL A 28 4.30 -22.29 2.06
C VAL A 28 5.17 -22.97 3.10
N TRP A 29 4.56 -23.45 4.19
CA TRP A 29 5.27 -24.22 5.20
C TRP A 29 5.61 -25.65 4.74
N PRO A 30 6.81 -26.18 5.10
CA PRO A 30 7.26 -27.51 4.70
C PRO A 30 6.72 -28.59 5.65
N ILE A 31 5.48 -29.04 5.42
CA ILE A 31 4.83 -30.03 6.28
C ILE A 31 4.74 -31.40 5.60
N VAL A 32 4.24 -31.44 4.36
CA VAL A 32 3.91 -32.68 3.63
C VAL A 32 4.53 -32.74 2.23
N GLY A 33 5.60 -31.99 1.98
CA GLY A 33 6.18 -31.86 0.64
C GLY A 33 5.61 -30.70 -0.19
N GLN A 34 4.63 -29.97 0.35
CA GLN A 34 4.00 -28.83 -0.32
C GLN A 34 4.94 -27.62 -0.49
N GLU A 35 6.11 -27.61 0.14
CA GLU A 35 7.16 -26.62 -0.10
C GLU A 35 7.72 -26.66 -1.53
N ILE A 36 7.40 -27.70 -2.31
CA ILE A 36 7.60 -27.70 -3.77
C ILE A 36 6.93 -26.50 -4.46
N LEU A 37 5.87 -25.93 -3.85
CA LEU A 37 5.19 -24.72 -4.31
C LEU A 37 6.03 -23.44 -4.09
N ASN A 38 7.07 -23.48 -3.24
CA ASN A 38 8.02 -22.38 -3.08
C ASN A 38 9.05 -22.43 -4.23
N GLY A 39 8.61 -21.96 -5.40
CA GLY A 39 9.45 -21.83 -6.59
C GLY A 39 10.56 -20.80 -6.39
N ASP A 40 11.66 -20.96 -7.11
CA ASP A 40 12.70 -19.93 -7.20
C ASP A 40 12.18 -18.80 -8.09
N VAL A 41 12.05 -17.60 -7.51
CA VAL A 41 11.57 -16.39 -8.18
C VAL A 41 12.68 -15.35 -8.36
N GLY A 42 13.93 -15.70 -8.06
CA GLY A 42 15.07 -14.79 -8.07
C GLY A 42 15.25 -13.99 -6.78
N GLY A 43 16.37 -13.28 -6.68
CA GLY A 43 16.71 -12.49 -5.49
C GLY A 43 17.01 -13.32 -4.23
N GLY A 44 17.37 -14.60 -4.39
CA GLY A 44 17.62 -15.52 -3.27
C GLY A 44 16.35 -15.90 -2.49
N PHE A 45 15.16 -15.63 -3.03
CA PHE A 45 13.89 -15.89 -2.38
C PHE A 45 13.12 -17.02 -3.07
N ARG A 46 12.47 -17.86 -2.27
CA ARG A 46 11.61 -18.95 -2.75
C ARG A 46 10.21 -18.81 -2.18
N GLY A 47 9.21 -18.80 -3.06
CA GLY A 47 7.81 -18.60 -2.69
C GLY A 47 6.88 -18.74 -3.88
N ILE A 48 5.60 -18.44 -3.66
CA ILE A 48 4.59 -18.41 -4.71
C ILE A 48 4.68 -17.07 -5.44
N GLN A 49 4.86 -17.10 -6.75
CA GLN A 49 4.81 -15.90 -7.58
C GLN A 49 3.39 -15.33 -7.59
N ILE A 50 3.25 -14.05 -7.28
CA ILE A 50 1.96 -13.35 -7.24
C ILE A 50 1.69 -12.61 -8.56
N THR A 51 0.43 -12.55 -8.98
CA THR A 51 -0.02 -11.86 -10.21
C THR A 51 -0.94 -10.68 -9.94
N SER A 52 -1.08 -10.26 -8.68
CA SER A 52 -2.00 -9.19 -8.26
C SER A 52 -1.51 -7.78 -8.58
N GLY A 53 -0.26 -7.60 -9.03
CA GLY A 53 0.32 -6.29 -9.37
C GLY A 53 0.70 -5.39 -8.20
N PHE A 54 0.74 -5.91 -6.95
CA PHE A 54 0.98 -5.08 -5.76
C PHE A 54 2.37 -4.44 -5.74
N PHE A 55 3.40 -5.14 -6.22
CA PHE A 55 4.78 -4.62 -6.21
C PHE A 55 4.90 -3.35 -7.08
N GLN A 56 4.25 -3.35 -8.24
CA GLN A 56 4.20 -2.20 -9.15
C GLN A 56 3.44 -1.03 -8.51
N ILE A 57 2.33 -1.30 -7.80
CA ILE A 57 1.57 -0.28 -7.07
C ILE A 57 2.41 0.35 -5.95
N TRP A 58 3.16 -0.46 -5.19
CA TRP A 58 4.02 0.04 -4.11
C TRP A 58 5.18 0.87 -4.65
N ARG A 59 5.84 0.42 -5.72
CA ARG A 59 6.87 1.21 -6.42
C ARG A 59 6.30 2.54 -6.91
N ALA A 60 5.14 2.50 -7.58
CA ALA A 60 4.45 3.71 -8.05
C ALA A 60 4.01 4.64 -6.90
N SER A 61 3.93 4.14 -5.66
CA SER A 61 3.62 4.94 -4.49
C SER A 61 4.87 5.54 -3.82
N GLY A 62 6.07 5.21 -4.30
CA GLY A 62 7.34 5.63 -3.71
C GLY A 62 7.77 4.81 -2.49
N ILE A 63 7.25 3.59 -2.34
CA ILE A 63 7.64 2.70 -1.24
C ILE A 63 8.97 2.02 -1.60
N THR A 64 9.99 2.19 -0.76
CA THR A 64 11.34 1.66 -1.01
C THR A 64 11.80 0.60 0.00
N SER A 65 11.07 0.41 1.10
CA SER A 65 11.46 -0.56 2.13
C SER A 65 10.29 -1.31 2.77
N GLU A 66 10.58 -2.48 3.33
CA GLU A 66 9.62 -3.32 4.05
C GLU A 66 9.05 -2.63 5.29
N LEU A 67 9.82 -1.75 5.93
CA LEU A 67 9.37 -0.98 7.10
C LEU A 67 8.16 -0.11 6.76
N GLN A 68 8.15 0.53 5.59
CA GLN A 68 7.03 1.35 5.14
C GLN A 68 5.79 0.49 4.91
N LEU A 69 5.93 -0.69 4.27
CA LEU A 69 4.83 -1.65 4.09
C LEU A 69 4.26 -2.12 5.45
N TYR A 70 5.13 -2.36 6.43
CA TYR A 70 4.73 -2.75 7.78
C TYR A 70 3.92 -1.63 8.45
N CYS A 71 4.41 -0.39 8.42
CA CYS A 71 3.70 0.77 8.96
C CYS A 71 2.32 0.95 8.29
N THR A 72 2.24 0.83 6.96
CA THR A 72 0.96 0.87 6.23
C THR A 72 0.02 -0.25 6.66
N ALA A 73 0.53 -1.46 6.90
CA ALA A 73 -0.29 -2.57 7.37
C ALA A 73 -0.88 -2.32 8.76
N ILE A 74 -0.09 -1.78 9.70
CA ILE A 74 -0.58 -1.41 11.03
C ILE A 74 -1.60 -0.27 10.95
N GLY A 75 -1.32 0.77 10.16
CA GLY A 75 -2.27 1.86 9.93
C GLY A 75 -3.60 1.37 9.36
N ALA A 76 -3.56 0.45 8.39
CA ALA A 76 -4.75 -0.18 7.83
C ALA A 76 -5.53 -1.02 8.86
N LEU A 77 -4.83 -1.74 9.75
CA LEU A 77 -5.47 -2.51 10.82
C LEU A 77 -6.16 -1.59 11.85
N VAL A 78 -5.52 -0.49 12.25
CA VAL A 78 -6.14 0.52 13.11
C VAL A 78 -7.38 1.12 12.44
N PHE A 79 -7.28 1.46 11.16
CA PHE A 79 -8.43 1.99 10.41
C PHE A 79 -9.57 0.98 10.31
N ALA A 80 -9.28 -0.32 10.13
CA ALA A 80 -10.30 -1.37 10.15
C ALA A 80 -11.03 -1.43 11.51
N ALA A 81 -10.30 -1.32 12.63
CA ALA A 81 -10.90 -1.25 13.95
C ALA A 81 -11.79 0.00 14.12
N LEU A 82 -11.36 1.16 13.60
CA LEU A 82 -12.18 2.38 13.59
C LEU A 82 -13.46 2.22 12.76
N MET A 83 -13.40 1.56 11.61
CA MET A 83 -14.59 1.29 10.78
C MET A 83 -15.58 0.36 11.49
N LEU A 84 -15.09 -0.70 12.15
CA LEU A 84 -15.94 -1.58 12.97
C LEU A 84 -16.59 -0.81 14.12
N PHE A 85 -15.82 0.04 14.80
CA PHE A 85 -16.35 0.88 15.88
C PHE A 85 -17.39 1.87 15.35
N ALA A 86 -17.14 2.53 14.22
CA ALA A 86 -18.10 3.46 13.61
C ALA A 86 -19.42 2.74 13.26
N GLY A 87 -19.36 1.51 12.73
CA GLY A 87 -20.54 0.68 12.47
C GLY A 87 -21.33 0.36 13.72
N TRP A 88 -20.66 -0.12 14.78
CA TRP A 88 -21.32 -0.36 16.08
C TRP A 88 -21.92 0.92 16.66
N PHE A 89 -21.16 2.03 16.62
CA PHE A 89 -21.56 3.30 17.21
C PHE A 89 -22.78 3.90 16.51
N HIS A 90 -22.76 3.95 15.18
CA HIS A 90 -23.88 4.46 14.39
C HIS A 90 -25.08 3.51 14.29
N TYR A 91 -25.00 2.32 14.87
CA TYR A 91 -26.16 1.44 15.03
C TYR A 91 -26.72 1.48 16.47
N HIS A 92 -25.85 1.33 17.49
CA HIS A 92 -26.29 1.16 18.88
C HIS A 92 -26.27 2.43 19.74
N LYS A 93 -25.51 3.47 19.36
CA LYS A 93 -25.34 4.68 20.17
C LYS A 93 -25.90 5.92 19.51
N ALA A 94 -25.65 6.09 18.21
CA ALA A 94 -26.02 7.27 17.45
C ALA A 94 -26.64 6.87 16.10
N ALA A 95 -27.77 6.15 16.16
CA ALA A 95 -28.53 5.73 14.99
C ALA A 95 -29.10 6.95 14.26
N PRO A 96 -28.71 7.20 12.99
CA PRO A 96 -29.29 8.28 12.20
C PRO A 96 -30.78 8.03 11.92
N LYS A 97 -31.55 9.11 11.79
CA LYS A 97 -32.97 9.05 11.39
C LYS A 97 -33.11 8.98 9.87
N LEU A 98 -34.27 8.53 9.39
CA LEU A 98 -34.55 8.40 7.95
C LEU A 98 -34.29 9.69 7.15
N ALA A 99 -34.63 10.86 7.72
CA ALA A 99 -34.39 12.15 7.06
C ALA A 99 -32.91 12.40 6.72
N TRP A 100 -31.97 11.89 7.52
CA TRP A 100 -30.53 12.00 7.22
C TRP A 100 -30.14 11.17 6.00
N PHE A 101 -30.68 9.94 5.88
CA PHE A 101 -30.41 9.06 4.74
C PHE A 101 -31.05 9.57 3.44
N GLN A 102 -32.14 10.33 3.53
CA GLN A 102 -32.88 10.85 2.38
C GLN A 102 -32.39 12.23 1.90
N ASP A 103 -31.41 12.83 2.59
CA ASP A 103 -30.78 14.09 2.16
C ASP A 103 -29.77 13.83 1.03
N VAL A 104 -30.32 13.66 -0.18
CA VAL A 104 -29.53 13.33 -1.39
C VAL A 104 -28.65 14.49 -1.84
N GLU A 105 -29.04 15.73 -1.56
CA GLU A 105 -28.26 16.92 -1.94
C GLU A 105 -26.98 16.97 -1.10
N SER A 106 -27.11 16.83 0.22
CA SER A 106 -25.95 16.75 1.11
C SER A 106 -25.06 15.56 0.77
N MET A 107 -25.64 14.37 0.57
CA MET A 107 -24.90 13.16 0.22
C MET A 107 -24.09 13.34 -1.07
N LEU A 108 -24.69 13.87 -2.14
CA LEU A 108 -23.99 14.08 -3.42
C LEU A 108 -22.90 15.13 -3.30
N ASN A 109 -23.15 16.25 -2.63
CA ASN A 109 -22.15 17.30 -2.44
C ASN A 109 -20.93 16.79 -1.66
N HIS A 110 -21.16 16.04 -0.57
CA HIS A 110 -20.08 15.48 0.24
C HIS A 110 -19.31 14.37 -0.49
N HIS A 111 -19.97 13.54 -1.30
CA HIS A 111 -19.27 12.52 -2.09
C HIS A 111 -18.50 13.10 -3.27
N LEU A 112 -19.09 14.00 -4.05
CA LEU A 112 -18.44 14.55 -5.23
C LEU A 112 -17.31 15.53 -4.86
N ALA A 113 -17.62 16.57 -4.07
CA ALA A 113 -16.62 17.58 -3.73
C ALA A 113 -15.68 17.10 -2.61
N GLY A 114 -16.24 16.42 -1.60
CA GLY A 114 -15.47 15.92 -0.46
C GLY A 114 -14.69 14.66 -0.82
N LEU A 115 -15.37 13.51 -0.93
CA LEU A 115 -14.71 12.21 -1.09
C LEU A 115 -13.87 12.12 -2.37
N LEU A 116 -14.44 12.45 -3.53
CA LEU A 116 -13.73 12.37 -4.81
C LEU A 116 -12.81 13.58 -5.04
N GLY A 117 -13.30 14.79 -4.78
CA GLY A 117 -12.52 16.02 -4.95
C GLY A 117 -11.31 16.10 -4.01
N LEU A 118 -11.52 16.05 -2.69
CA LEU A 118 -10.41 16.10 -1.73
C LEU A 118 -9.55 14.84 -1.77
N GLY A 119 -10.14 13.68 -2.10
CA GLY A 119 -9.40 12.43 -2.30
C GLY A 119 -8.40 12.53 -3.46
N SER A 120 -8.85 12.97 -4.64
CA SER A 120 -7.98 13.16 -5.80
C SER A 120 -6.93 14.26 -5.57
N LEU A 121 -7.30 15.38 -4.93
CA LEU A 121 -6.37 16.45 -4.59
C LEU A 121 -5.26 15.98 -3.62
N SER A 122 -5.63 15.21 -2.60
CA SER A 122 -4.66 14.65 -1.63
C SER A 122 -3.72 13.65 -2.29
N TRP A 123 -4.26 12.82 -3.21
CA TRP A 123 -3.45 11.87 -3.95
C TRP A 123 -2.50 12.55 -4.94
N ALA A 124 -2.94 13.59 -5.65
CA ALA A 124 -2.07 14.39 -6.51
C ALA A 124 -0.92 15.02 -5.71
N ARG A 125 -1.19 15.50 -4.48
CA ARG A 125 -0.15 16.00 -3.57
C ARG A 125 0.86 14.91 -3.20
N HIS A 126 0.40 13.70 -2.86
CA HIS A 126 1.29 12.55 -2.61
C HIS A 126 2.13 12.22 -3.85
N GLN A 127 1.51 12.23 -5.03
CA GLN A 127 2.22 11.98 -6.28
C GLN A 127 3.34 13.00 -6.52
N VAL A 128 3.03 14.29 -6.42
CA VAL A 128 4.00 15.37 -6.69
C VAL A 128 5.15 15.41 -5.68
N HIS A 129 4.85 15.21 -4.39
CA HIS A 129 5.85 15.43 -3.34
C HIS A 129 6.55 14.17 -2.82
N VAL A 130 6.08 12.97 -3.18
CA VAL A 130 6.66 11.71 -2.70
C VAL A 130 6.95 10.77 -3.86
N SER A 131 5.91 10.36 -4.61
CA SER A 131 6.05 9.33 -5.63
C SER A 131 6.96 9.77 -6.79
N LEU A 132 6.73 10.96 -7.35
CA LEU A 132 7.47 11.43 -8.53
C LEU A 132 8.98 11.57 -8.25
N PRO A 133 9.44 12.24 -7.17
CA PRO A 133 10.86 12.32 -6.86
C PRO A 133 11.52 10.95 -6.71
N ILE A 134 10.89 10.04 -5.95
CA ILE A 134 11.45 8.69 -5.72
C ILE A 134 11.52 7.89 -7.01
N ASN A 135 10.46 7.92 -7.83
CA ASN A 135 10.44 7.21 -9.11
C ASN A 135 11.44 7.77 -10.11
N GLN A 136 11.75 9.08 -10.07
CA GLN A 136 12.84 9.64 -10.89
C GLN A 136 14.19 9.00 -10.55
N PHE A 137 14.52 8.85 -9.26
CA PHE A 137 15.75 8.17 -8.83
C PHE A 137 15.75 6.69 -9.19
N LEU A 138 14.64 5.97 -8.93
CA LEU A 138 14.52 4.55 -9.28
C LEU A 138 14.68 4.33 -10.79
N ASN A 139 14.11 5.20 -11.62
CA ASN A 139 14.24 5.11 -13.08
C ASN A 139 15.64 5.51 -13.57
N ALA A 140 16.40 6.26 -12.79
CA ALA A 140 17.81 6.56 -13.02
C ALA A 140 18.75 5.43 -12.54
N GLY A 141 18.22 4.35 -11.97
CA GLY A 141 19.01 3.20 -11.50
C GLY A 141 19.69 3.43 -10.14
N VAL A 142 19.24 4.42 -9.37
CA VAL A 142 19.75 4.63 -8.01
C VAL A 142 19.23 3.52 -7.09
N ASP A 143 20.11 2.95 -6.27
CA ASP A 143 19.75 1.92 -5.30
C ASP A 143 18.68 2.45 -4.32
N PRO A 144 17.60 1.70 -4.04
CA PRO A 144 16.54 2.16 -3.15
C PRO A 144 16.98 2.62 -1.76
N LYS A 145 18.11 2.12 -1.25
CA LYS A 145 18.67 2.49 0.06
C LYS A 145 19.40 3.84 0.05
N GLU A 146 19.86 4.27 -1.12
CA GLU A 146 20.54 5.55 -1.34
C GLU A 146 19.55 6.69 -1.65
N ILE A 147 18.29 6.36 -1.96
CA ILE A 147 17.26 7.36 -2.23
C ILE A 147 16.86 8.05 -0.91
N PRO A 148 16.86 9.40 -0.86
CA PRO A 148 16.39 10.12 0.32
C PRO A 148 14.97 9.70 0.72
N LEU A 149 14.71 9.67 2.03
CA LEU A 149 13.40 9.30 2.54
C LEU A 149 12.35 10.37 2.17
N PRO A 150 11.06 10.00 2.00
CA PRO A 150 10.01 10.92 1.58
C PRO A 150 9.94 12.26 2.33
N HIS A 151 10.25 12.27 3.63
CA HIS A 151 10.20 13.49 4.44
C HIS A 151 11.38 14.43 4.18
N GLU A 152 12.51 13.93 3.68
CA GLU A 152 13.70 14.75 3.40
C GLU A 152 13.47 15.67 2.19
N PHE A 153 12.68 15.23 1.19
CA PHE A 153 12.26 16.06 0.07
C PHE A 153 11.36 17.24 0.47
N GLN A 154 10.73 17.17 1.65
CA GLN A 154 9.82 18.21 2.13
C GLN A 154 10.56 19.28 2.95
N LEU A 155 11.66 18.90 3.58
CA LEU A 155 12.45 19.77 4.46
C LEU A 155 13.49 20.59 3.70
N LYS A 156 14.01 20.07 2.58
CA LYS A 156 14.99 20.76 1.74
C LYS A 156 14.25 21.51 0.63
N LYS A 157 14.05 22.82 0.81
CA LYS A 157 13.60 23.75 -0.24
C LYS A 157 14.73 24.63 -0.70
#